data_AF-A0A671MBQ1-F1
#
_entry.id   AF-A0A671MBQ1-F1
#
_cell.length_a   1.000
_cell.length_b   1.000
_cell.length_c   1.000
_cell.angle_alpha   90.00
_cell.angle_beta   90.00
_cell.angle_gamma   90.00
#
_symmetry.space_group_name_H-M   'P 1'
#
loop_
_entity.id
_entity.type
_entity.pdbx_description
1 polymer ?
#
loop_
_entity_poly.entity_id
_entity_poly.type
_entity_poly.pdbx_seq_one_letter_code
_entity_poly.pdbx_strand_id
1 'polypeptide(L)'
;MLSQAQEVFVLKATADKMKDAIVAKLANQAADYYGDAFKQCQYKENLPKEVLPVLAAKHCMMQATAELHQSALANQKKKFGEEIARLQVMHTFTICLMPFYKDPNV
;
A
#
# COMPACT_ATOMS: atom_id res chain seq x y z
N MET A 1 -11.98 5.98 7.74
CA MET A 1 -12.77 6.41 6.56
C MET A 1 -11.97 7.25 5.58
N LEU A 2 -11.10 8.17 6.03
CA LEU A 2 -10.24 8.96 5.11
C LEU A 2 -9.26 8.08 4.29
N SER A 3 -8.68 7.06 4.92
CA SER A 3 -7.75 6.12 4.27
C SER A 3 -8.37 5.37 3.08
N GLN A 4 -9.59 4.86 3.24
CA GLN A 4 -10.33 4.18 2.18
C GLN A 4 -10.71 5.11 1.03
N ALA A 5 -11.06 6.37 1.33
CA ALA A 5 -11.32 7.37 0.30
C ALA A 5 -10.06 7.60 -0.56
N GLN A 6 -8.89 7.74 0.09
CA GLN A 6 -7.62 7.89 -0.61
C GLN A 6 -7.29 6.67 -1.47
N GLU A 7 -7.57 5.45 -1.00
CA GLU A 7 -7.40 4.21 -1.77
C GLU A 7 -8.25 4.21 -3.05
N VAL A 8 -9.51 4.66 -2.97
CA VAL A 8 -10.37 4.77 -4.16
C VAL A 8 -9.79 5.79 -5.16
N PHE A 9 -9.19 6.89 -4.69
CA PHE A 9 -8.48 7.83 -5.55
C PHE A 9 -7.24 7.22 -6.20
N VAL A 10 -6.46 6.40 -5.48
CA VAL A 10 -5.33 5.65 -6.03
C VAL A 10 -5.82 4.70 -7.14
N LEU A 11 -6.85 3.90 -6.86
CA LEU A 11 -7.43 2.96 -7.83
C LEU A 11 -7.94 3.67 -9.08
N LYS A 12 -8.61 4.83 -8.89
CA LYS A 12 -9.09 5.65 -10.00
C LYS A 12 -7.93 6.23 -10.82
N ALA A 13 -6.89 6.74 -10.18
CA ALA A 13 -5.71 7.27 -10.87
C ALA A 13 -4.96 6.18 -11.67
N THR A 14 -4.90 4.95 -11.13
CA THR A 14 -4.33 3.79 -11.81
C THR A 14 -5.21 3.37 -13.00
N ALA A 15 -6.54 3.35 -12.84
CA ALA A 15 -7.48 3.03 -13.91
C ALA A 15 -7.44 4.06 -15.05
N ASP A 16 -7.29 5.34 -14.72
CA ASP A 16 -7.15 6.44 -15.68
C ASP A 16 -5.74 6.51 -16.30
N LYS A 17 -4.83 5.58 -15.96
CA LYS A 17 -3.42 5.53 -16.40
C LYS A 17 -2.71 6.87 -16.25
N MET A 18 -2.91 7.52 -15.10
CA MET A 18 -2.19 8.74 -14.75
C MET A 18 -0.69 8.45 -14.61
N LYS A 19 0.14 9.50 -14.67
CA LYS A 19 1.60 9.38 -14.50
C LYS A 19 1.93 8.57 -13.24
N ASP A 20 2.83 7.60 -13.36
CA ASP A 20 3.27 6.75 -12.25
C ASP A 20 3.77 7.56 -11.05
N ALA A 21 4.34 8.74 -11.29
CA ALA A 21 4.80 9.66 -10.26
C ALA A 21 3.66 10.24 -9.40
N ILE A 22 2.46 10.38 -9.95
CA ILE A 22 1.27 10.82 -9.22
C ILE A 22 0.71 9.64 -8.44
N VAL A 23 0.54 8.48 -9.09
CA VAL A 23 0.03 7.27 -8.44
C VAL A 23 0.91 6.85 -7.26
N ALA A 24 2.24 6.89 -7.40
CA ALA A 24 3.18 6.61 -6.32
C ALA A 24 3.02 7.55 -5.12
N LYS A 25 2.76 8.84 -5.37
CA LYS A 25 2.52 9.82 -4.29
C LYS A 25 1.19 9.59 -3.60
N LEU A 26 0.12 9.35 -4.35
CA LEU A 26 -1.19 9.05 -3.77
C LEU A 26 -1.15 7.75 -2.95
N ALA A 27 -0.46 6.72 -3.45
CA ALA A 27 -0.30 5.44 -2.76
C ALA A 27 0.51 5.59 -1.46
N ASN A 28 1.60 6.37 -1.47
CA ASN A 28 2.33 6.70 -0.24
C ASN A 28 1.45 7.44 0.77
N GLN A 29 0.67 8.42 0.32
CA GLN A 29 -0.23 9.17 1.20
C GLN A 29 -1.35 8.29 1.78
N ALA A 30 -1.88 7.35 0.99
CA ALA A 30 -2.82 6.34 1.47
C ALA A 30 -2.16 5.43 2.52
N ALA A 31 -0.90 5.02 2.31
CA ALA A 31 -0.15 4.24 3.28
C ALA A 31 0.01 5.01 4.60
N ASP A 32 0.41 6.28 4.58
CA ASP A 32 0.52 7.10 5.80
C ASP A 32 -0.80 7.17 6.57
N TYR A 33 -1.93 7.38 5.87
CA TYR A 33 -3.25 7.38 6.51
C TYR A 33 -3.62 6.03 7.13
N TYR A 34 -3.27 4.91 6.49
CA TYR A 34 -3.47 3.58 7.07
C TYR A 34 -2.56 3.34 8.28
N GLY A 35 -1.32 3.83 8.25
CA GLY A 35 -0.38 3.73 9.36
C GLY A 35 -0.80 4.55 10.59
N ASP A 36 -1.29 5.77 10.37
CA ASP A 36 -1.81 6.60 11.46
C ASP A 36 -3.13 6.06 12.03
N ALA A 37 -4.01 5.54 11.16
CA ALA A 37 -5.20 4.83 11.63
C ALA A 37 -4.83 3.59 12.45
N PHE A 38 -3.79 2.85 12.07
CA PHE A 38 -3.31 1.69 12.81
C PHE A 38 -2.79 2.09 14.20
N LYS A 39 -1.95 3.12 14.29
CA LYS A 39 -1.47 3.66 15.57
C LYS A 39 -2.64 4.09 16.46
N GLN A 40 -3.63 4.81 15.91
CA GLN A 40 -4.81 5.25 16.66
C GLN A 40 -5.68 4.09 17.15
N CYS A 41 -5.76 3.00 16.38
CA CYS A 41 -6.48 1.78 16.78
C CYS A 41 -5.73 0.98 17.84
N GLN A 42 -4.39 1.02 17.83
CA GLN A 42 -3.56 0.33 18.82
C GLN A 42 -3.79 0.86 20.26
N TYR A 43 -4.12 2.14 20.41
CA TYR A 43 -4.40 2.75 21.71
C TYR A 43 -5.86 2.62 22.18
N LYS A 44 -6.79 2.15 21.34
CA LYS A 44 -8.21 2.01 21.66
C LYS A 44 -8.66 0.55 21.54
N GLU A 45 -8.69 -0.16 22.66
CA GLU A 45 -9.13 -1.57 22.77
C GLU A 45 -10.59 -1.85 22.37
N ASN A 46 -11.39 -0.82 22.06
CA ASN A 46 -12.80 -0.96 21.70
C ASN A 46 -13.07 -1.30 20.22
N LEU A 47 -12.04 -1.44 19.37
CA LEU A 47 -12.25 -1.82 17.97
C LEU A 47 -12.21 -3.35 17.76
N PRO A 48 -12.92 -3.86 16.73
CA PRO A 48 -12.88 -5.27 16.39
C PRO A 48 -11.44 -5.72 16.12
N LYS A 49 -11.05 -6.88 16.66
CA LYS A 49 -9.68 -7.43 16.55
C LYS A 49 -9.22 -7.68 15.11
N GLU A 50 -10.16 -7.67 14.18
CA GLU A 50 -10.00 -7.90 12.74
C GLU A 50 -9.59 -6.62 11.99
N VAL A 51 -9.84 -5.45 12.58
CA VAL A 51 -9.57 -4.16 11.94
C VAL A 51 -8.07 -3.84 11.98
N LEU A 52 -7.38 -4.12 13.09
CA LEU A 52 -5.93 -3.96 13.21
C LEU A 52 -5.16 -4.70 12.10
N PRO A 53 -5.40 -6.01 11.88
CA PRO A 53 -4.68 -6.74 10.85
C PRO A 53 -5.04 -6.29 9.44
N VAL A 54 -6.29 -5.93 9.18
CA VAL A 54 -6.72 -5.37 7.89
C VAL A 54 -6.05 -4.02 7.61
N LEU A 55 -5.91 -3.15 8.61
CA LEU A 55 -5.23 -1.86 8.44
C LEU A 55 -3.74 -2.04 8.17
N ALA A 56 -3.06 -2.91 8.91
CA ALA A 56 -1.66 -3.24 8.66
C ALA A 56 -1.48 -3.82 7.25
N ALA A 57 -2.42 -4.67 6.82
CA ALA A 57 -2.41 -5.23 5.49
C ALA A 57 -2.57 -4.17 4.40
N LYS A 58 -3.56 -3.29 4.54
CA LYS A 58 -3.81 -2.18 3.61
C LYS A 58 -2.64 -1.19 3.54
N HIS A 59 -2.03 -0.85 4.68
CA HIS A 59 -0.83 -0.01 4.73
C HIS A 59 0.28 -0.60 3.86
N CYS A 60 0.56 -1.87 4.07
CA CYS A 60 1.62 -2.61 3.39
C CYS A 60 1.33 -2.78 1.88
N MET A 61 0.08 -3.05 1.50
CA MET A 61 -0.34 -3.08 0.10
C MET A 61 -0.18 -1.72 -0.61
N MET A 62 -0.47 -0.62 0.08
CA MET A 62 -0.31 0.73 -0.50
C MET A 62 1.15 1.13 -0.65
N GLN A 63 2.00 0.79 0.32
CA GLN A 63 3.46 0.90 0.17
C GLN A 63 3.95 0.07 -1.02
N ALA A 64 3.43 -1.15 -1.17
CA ALA A 64 3.79 -1.99 -2.30
C ALA A 64 3.33 -1.38 -3.65
N THR A 65 2.17 -0.75 -3.67
CA THR A 65 1.71 -0.08 -4.89
C THR A 65 2.59 1.12 -5.23
N ALA A 66 3.05 1.88 -4.22
CA ALA A 66 3.88 3.06 -4.42
C ALA A 66 5.24 2.72 -5.02
N GLU A 67 5.95 1.76 -4.43
CA GLU A 67 7.28 1.32 -4.86
C GLU A 67 7.26 0.60 -6.21
N LEU A 68 6.16 -0.07 -6.59
CA LEU A 68 5.96 -0.64 -7.92
C LEU A 68 5.87 0.48 -8.99
N HIS A 69 5.07 1.52 -8.73
CA HIS A 69 5.02 2.68 -9.64
C HIS A 69 6.37 3.42 -9.67
N GLN A 70 7.09 3.44 -8.55
CA GLN A 70 8.41 4.04 -8.46
C GLN A 70 9.48 3.24 -9.21
N SER A 71 9.37 1.90 -9.22
CA SER A 71 10.22 1.04 -10.04
C SER A 71 9.94 1.21 -11.54
N ALA A 72 8.67 1.38 -11.93
CA ALA A 72 8.29 1.73 -13.30
C ALA A 72 8.91 3.06 -13.77
N LEU A 73 8.99 4.07 -12.89
CA LEU A 73 9.70 5.33 -13.17
C LEU A 73 11.23 5.15 -13.28
N ALA A 74 11.81 4.27 -12.47
CA ALA A 74 13.24 3.97 -12.52
C ALA A 74 13.61 3.23 -13.81
N ASN A 75 12.74 2.35 -14.29
CA ASN A 75 12.84 1.67 -15.58
C ASN A 75 12.89 2.68 -16.74
N GLN A 76 11.99 3.68 -16.74
CA GLN A 76 12.01 4.76 -17.73
C GLN A 76 13.34 5.56 -17.72
N LYS A 77 14.05 5.60 -16.59
CA LYS A 77 15.36 6.24 -16.44
C LYS A 77 16.55 5.30 -16.71
N LYS A 78 16.31 4.09 -17.23
CA LYS A 78 17.30 3.03 -17.47
C LYS A 78 18.08 2.58 -16.22
N LYS A 79 17.50 2.74 -15.03
CA LYS A 79 18.11 2.33 -13.74
C LYS A 79 17.61 0.95 -13.30
N PHE A 80 18.01 -0.08 -14.04
CA PHE A 80 17.51 -1.45 -13.81
C PHE A 80 17.89 -2.04 -12.43
N GLY A 81 19.03 -1.63 -11.85
CA GLY A 81 19.41 -2.10 -10.50
C GLY A 81 18.48 -1.58 -9.40
N GLU A 82 17.98 -0.35 -9.53
CA GLU A 82 17.06 0.26 -8.57
C GLU A 82 15.64 -0.32 -8.74
N GLU A 83 15.25 -0.66 -9.97
CA GLU A 83 13.99 -1.34 -10.27
C GLU A 83 13.89 -2.73 -9.64
N ILE A 84 14.91 -3.57 -9.81
CA ILE A 84 14.93 -4.94 -9.24
C ILE A 84 14.89 -4.88 -7.71
N ALA A 85 15.67 -3.99 -7.10
CA ALA A 85 15.68 -3.82 -5.65
C ALA A 85 14.29 -3.44 -5.12
N ARG A 86 13.60 -2.49 -5.77
CA ARG A 86 12.24 -2.10 -5.39
C ARG A 86 11.25 -3.24 -5.59
N LEU A 87 11.30 -3.95 -6.72
CA LEU A 87 10.45 -5.13 -6.98
C LEU A 87 10.65 -6.25 -5.94
N GLN A 88 11.86 -6.46 -5.45
CA GLN A 88 12.12 -7.41 -4.36
C GLN A 88 11.48 -6.95 -3.03
N VAL A 89 11.50 -5.65 -2.73
CA VAL A 89 10.78 -5.10 -1.56
C VAL A 89 9.28 -5.33 -1.70
N MET A 90 8.70 -5.16 -2.90
CA MET A 90 7.27 -5.46 -3.17
C MET A 90 6.91 -6.90 -2.91
N HIS A 91 7.76 -7.79 -3.42
CA HIS A 91 7.58 -9.22 -3.28
C HIS A 91 7.67 -9.65 -1.81
N THR A 92 8.64 -9.09 -1.08
CA THR A 92 8.82 -9.35 0.36
C THR A 92 7.61 -8.89 1.17
N PHE A 93 7.07 -7.70 0.89
CA PHE A 93 5.86 -7.21 1.54
C PHE A 93 4.63 -8.08 1.22
N THR A 94 4.48 -8.52 -0.02
CA THR A 94 3.37 -9.41 -0.43
C THR A 94 3.46 -10.78 0.25
N ILE A 95 4.66 -11.37 0.36
CA ILE A 95 4.87 -12.63 1.09
C ILE A 95 4.51 -12.47 2.58
N CYS A 96 4.90 -11.35 3.18
CA CYS A 96 4.59 -11.06 4.58
C CYS A 96 3.08 -10.94 4.83
N LEU A 97 2.31 -10.57 3.80
CA LEU A 97 0.84 -10.44 3.84
C LEU A 97 0.06 -11.72 3.51
N MET A 98 0.66 -12.71 2.85
CA MET A 98 -0.01 -14.00 2.56
C MET A 98 -0.61 -14.69 3.79
N PRO A 99 0.03 -14.72 4.98
CA PRO A 99 -0.60 -15.28 6.18
C PRO A 99 -1.78 -14.45 6.73
N PHE A 100 -1.95 -13.18 6.31
CA PHE A 100 -3.01 -12.29 6.78
C PHE A 100 -4.24 -12.23 5.86
N TYR A 101 -4.10 -12.60 4.59
CA TYR A 101 -5.23 -12.64 3.63
C TYR A 101 -6.02 -13.97 3.69
N LYS A 102 -5.61 -14.91 4.55
CA LYS A 102 -6.22 -16.24 4.64
C LYS A 102 -7.46 -16.32 5.55
N ASP A 103 -8.15 -15.19 5.79
CA ASP A 103 -9.50 -15.20 6.36
C ASP A 103 -10.40 -14.20 5.61
N PRO A 104 -11.04 -14.61 4.50
CA PRO A 104 -12.11 -13.85 3.86
C PRO A 104 -13.50 -14.25 4.38
N ASN A 105 -13.65 -14.66 5.65
CA ASN A 105 -14.95 -15.07 6.19
C ASN A 105 -15.09 -14.89 7.72
N VAL A 106 -14.95 -13.63 8.19
CA VAL A 106 -15.81 -12.99 9.19
C VAL A 106 -15.87 -11.49 8.85
#